data_AF-A0A2G6J3Z1-F1
#
_entry.id   AF-A0A2G6J3Z1-F1
#
_cell.length_a   1.000
_cell.length_b   1.000
_cell.length_c   1.000
_cell.angle_alpha   90.00
_cell.angle_beta   90.00
_cell.angle_gamma   90.00
#
_symmetry.space_group_name_H-M   'P 1'
#
loop_
_entity.id
_entity.type
_entity.pdbx_description
1 polymer ?
#
loop_
_entity_poly.entity_id
_entity_poly.type
_entity_poly.pdbx_seq_one_letter_code
_entity_poly.pdbx_strand_id
1 'polypeptide(L)'
;MGLIGRVFTALFGDGRNAIAETAEVFRINADKGDARAAQLQQEALSQFGREFAMLPGGRKGLFDQLMDALNRLPRPMLAFGTIGLFVMAMRDPVWFASRMEGVALVPEPLWWLMGAIVSFYFGARHQAHTQAFQKSIAESLARLPAIAPQRSGPRDYDTGPNPALDAWRDAA
;
A
#
# COMPACT_ATOMS: atom_id res chain seq x y z
N MET A 1 -43.31 -44.20 33.46
CA MET A 1 -43.11 -42.87 32.85
C MET A 1 -43.40 -41.78 33.87
N GLY A 2 -42.45 -41.50 34.75
CA GLY A 2 -42.66 -40.64 35.92
C GLY A 2 -42.39 -39.16 35.63
N LEU A 3 -43.39 -38.31 35.86
CA LEU A 3 -43.30 -36.83 35.82
C LEU A 3 -42.18 -36.28 36.74
N ILE A 4 -41.85 -36.98 37.82
CA ILE A 4 -40.75 -36.65 38.74
C ILE A 4 -39.37 -36.67 38.04
N GLY A 5 -39.17 -37.55 37.07
CA GLY A 5 -37.93 -37.58 36.28
C GLY A 5 -37.78 -36.34 35.40
N ARG A 6 -38.88 -35.80 34.85
CA ARG A 6 -38.83 -34.60 34.00
C ARG A 6 -38.58 -33.32 34.79
N VAL A 7 -39.07 -33.24 36.03
CA VAL A 7 -38.82 -32.08 36.90
C VAL A 7 -37.38 -32.06 37.39
N PHE A 8 -36.82 -33.22 37.75
CA PHE A 8 -35.40 -33.31 38.10
C PHE A 8 -34.46 -33.06 36.91
N THR A 9 -34.81 -33.52 35.70
CA THR A 9 -34.04 -33.20 34.49
C THR A 9 -34.20 -31.72 34.07
N ALA A 10 -35.34 -31.07 34.34
CA ALA A 10 -35.49 -29.63 34.10
C ALA A 10 -34.70 -28.77 35.10
N LEU A 11 -34.56 -29.22 36.35
CA LEU A 11 -33.82 -28.49 37.39
C LEU A 11 -32.30 -28.77 37.38
N PHE A 12 -31.88 -29.97 36.94
CA PHE A 12 -30.47 -30.39 37.02
C PHE A 12 -29.86 -30.83 35.67
N GLY A 13 -30.64 -30.89 34.59
CA GLY A 13 -30.22 -31.48 33.31
C GLY A 13 -29.40 -30.57 32.40
N ASP A 14 -29.21 -29.29 32.76
CA ASP A 14 -28.44 -28.33 31.96
C ASP A 14 -27.37 -27.56 32.79
N GLY A 15 -27.10 -28.04 34.01
CA GLY A 15 -26.23 -27.37 34.97
C GLY A 15 -24.73 -27.48 34.66
N ARG A 16 -24.32 -28.30 33.67
CA ARG A 16 -22.90 -28.41 33.31
C ARG A 16 -22.40 -27.22 32.51
N ASN A 17 -23.26 -26.58 31.70
CA ASN A 17 -22.87 -25.42 30.91
C ASN A 17 -22.97 -24.13 31.74
N ALA A 18 -24.05 -23.96 32.53
CA ALA A 18 -24.24 -22.76 33.36
C ALA A 18 -23.23 -22.64 34.52
N ILE A 19 -22.78 -23.76 35.11
CA ILE A 19 -21.73 -23.73 36.16
C ILE A 19 -20.36 -23.48 35.52
N ALA A 20 -20.08 -23.98 34.32
CA ALA A 20 -18.86 -23.62 33.60
C ALA A 20 -18.85 -22.13 33.25
N GLU A 21 -19.96 -21.60 32.77
CA GLU A 21 -20.14 -20.19 32.41
C GLU A 21 -20.08 -19.26 33.64
N THR A 22 -20.57 -19.70 34.81
CA THR A 22 -20.47 -18.95 36.07
C THR A 22 -19.10 -19.12 36.75
N ALA A 23 -18.43 -20.26 36.60
CA ALA A 23 -17.06 -20.46 37.11
C ALA A 23 -16.02 -19.71 36.27
N GLU A 24 -16.25 -19.52 34.97
CA GLU A 24 -15.46 -18.63 34.12
C GLU A 24 -15.55 -17.14 34.57
N VAL A 25 -16.61 -16.75 35.28
CA VAL A 25 -16.76 -15.40 35.85
C VAL A 25 -15.89 -15.19 37.10
N PHE A 26 -15.58 -16.25 37.86
CA PHE A 26 -14.77 -16.18 39.09
C PHE A 26 -13.33 -16.69 38.95
N ARG A 27 -13.00 -17.36 37.84
CA ARG A 27 -11.64 -17.82 37.55
C ARG A 27 -11.32 -17.55 36.10
N ILE A 28 -10.35 -16.67 35.88
CA ILE A 28 -9.81 -16.36 34.55
C ILE A 28 -9.43 -17.68 33.87
N ASN A 29 -10.08 -17.97 32.75
CA ASN A 29 -9.67 -19.05 31.85
C ASN A 29 -8.23 -18.77 31.43
N ALA A 30 -7.28 -19.59 31.91
CA ALA A 30 -5.86 -19.42 31.63
C ALA A 30 -5.60 -19.37 30.12
N ASP A 31 -6.24 -20.24 29.34
CA ASP A 31 -6.10 -20.27 27.87
C ASP A 31 -6.67 -19.02 27.16
N LYS A 32 -7.81 -18.48 27.63
CA LYS A 32 -8.36 -17.20 27.10
C LYS A 32 -7.50 -16.01 27.52
N GLY A 33 -6.81 -16.09 28.66
CA GLY A 33 -5.81 -15.13 29.12
C GLY A 33 -4.55 -15.15 28.26
N ASP A 34 -4.00 -16.34 28.01
CA ASP A 34 -2.80 -16.55 27.20
C ASP A 34 -3.01 -16.17 25.74
N ALA A 35 -4.18 -16.47 25.16
CA ALA A 35 -4.54 -16.02 23.82
C ALA A 35 -4.58 -14.48 23.70
N ARG A 36 -5.15 -13.79 24.70
CA ARG A 36 -5.17 -12.31 24.73
C ARG A 36 -3.77 -11.73 24.94
N ALA A 37 -2.94 -12.36 25.77
CA ALA A 37 -1.56 -11.96 25.97
C ALA A 37 -0.73 -12.12 24.68
N ALA A 38 -0.89 -13.25 23.97
CA ALA A 38 -0.24 -13.49 22.69
C ALA A 38 -0.70 -12.48 21.61
N GLN A 39 -2.00 -12.15 21.58
CA GLN A 39 -2.54 -11.15 20.66
C GLN A 39 -2.00 -9.75 20.96
N LEU A 40 -1.98 -9.33 22.22
CA LEU A 40 -1.37 -8.06 22.65
C LEU A 40 0.12 -8.00 22.30
N GLN A 41 0.84 -9.12 22.45
CA GLN A 41 2.26 -9.20 22.09
C GLN A 41 2.49 -9.10 20.59
N GLN A 42 1.64 -9.75 19.77
CA GLN A 42 1.69 -9.61 18.31
C GLN A 42 1.35 -8.18 17.85
N GLU A 43 0.32 -7.57 18.42
CA GLU A 43 -0.08 -6.20 18.11
C GLU A 43 1.04 -5.22 18.50
N ALA A 44 1.61 -5.36 19.69
CA ALA A 44 2.75 -4.56 20.14
C ALA A 44 3.97 -4.73 19.23
N LEU A 45 4.36 -5.96 18.88
CA LEU A 45 5.47 -6.21 17.95
C LEU A 45 5.20 -5.64 16.55
N SER A 46 3.95 -5.70 16.08
CA SER A 46 3.55 -5.12 14.79
C SER A 46 3.61 -3.59 14.79
N GLN A 47 3.23 -2.98 15.92
CA GLN A 47 3.31 -1.53 16.12
C GLN A 47 4.77 -1.10 16.23
N PHE A 48 5.57 -1.77 17.06
CA PHE A 48 7.00 -1.54 17.14
C PHE A 48 7.65 -1.67 15.75
N GLY A 49 7.32 -2.71 14.98
CA GLY A 49 7.83 -2.86 13.61
C GLY A 49 7.45 -1.71 12.67
N ARG A 50 6.23 -1.17 12.80
CA ARG A 50 5.78 0.01 12.02
C ARG A 50 6.50 1.28 12.46
N GLU A 51 6.67 1.48 13.76
CA GLU A 51 7.37 2.64 14.32
C GLU A 51 8.86 2.59 13.95
N PHE A 52 9.51 1.42 14.01
CA PHE A 52 10.89 1.23 13.54
C PHE A 52 11.03 1.45 12.03
N ALA A 53 10.03 1.11 11.22
CA ALA A 53 10.01 1.43 9.80
C ALA A 53 9.79 2.93 9.52
N MET A 54 9.15 3.65 10.45
CA MET A 54 8.98 5.10 10.41
C MET A 54 10.13 5.86 11.10
N LEU A 55 11.06 5.17 11.77
CA LEU A 55 12.16 5.81 12.48
C LEU A 55 13.09 6.53 11.49
N PRO A 56 13.66 7.69 11.87
CA PRO A 56 14.34 8.61 10.95
C PRO A 56 15.63 8.08 10.30
N GLY A 57 16.07 6.85 10.58
CA GLY A 57 17.16 6.18 9.86
C GLY A 57 16.83 5.87 8.40
N GLY A 58 15.55 5.97 8.00
CA GLY A 58 15.09 5.94 6.61
C GLY A 58 15.03 7.32 5.93
N ARG A 59 15.38 8.42 6.62
CA ARG A 59 15.57 9.71 5.95
C ARG A 59 16.81 9.59 5.09
N LYS A 60 16.65 9.45 3.77
CA LYS A 60 17.68 9.74 2.76
C LYS A 60 18.57 10.86 3.29
N GLY A 61 19.86 10.60 3.46
CA GLY A 61 20.77 11.56 4.08
C GLY A 61 20.74 12.89 3.32
N LEU A 62 21.23 13.98 3.93
CA LEU A 62 21.34 15.27 3.22
C LEU A 62 22.15 15.11 1.92
N PHE A 63 23.15 14.23 1.92
CA PHE A 63 23.89 13.83 0.72
C PHE A 63 23.00 13.16 -0.34
N ASP A 64 22.17 12.20 0.07
CA ASP A 64 21.24 11.53 -0.85
C ASP A 64 20.21 12.51 -1.42
N GLN A 65 19.72 13.45 -0.60
CA GLN A 65 18.79 14.49 -1.04
C GLN A 65 19.45 15.47 -2.01
N LEU A 66 20.71 15.86 -1.76
CA LEU A 66 21.49 16.69 -2.67
C LEU A 66 21.75 15.97 -3.99
N MET A 67 22.10 14.69 -3.95
CA MET A 67 22.29 13.88 -5.16
C MET A 67 20.97 13.65 -5.91
N ASP A 68 19.86 13.45 -5.21
CA ASP A 68 18.52 13.33 -5.82
C ASP A 68 18.09 14.66 -6.46
N ALA A 69 18.35 15.79 -5.79
CA ALA A 69 18.13 17.13 -6.35
C ALA A 69 18.98 17.34 -7.61
N LEU A 70 20.28 17.06 -7.57
CA LEU A 70 21.19 17.18 -8.70
C LEU A 70 20.75 16.32 -9.90
N ASN A 71 20.28 15.10 -9.65
CA ASN A 71 19.74 14.23 -10.70
C ASN A 71 18.37 14.68 -11.24
N ARG A 72 17.66 15.56 -10.52
CA ARG A 72 16.36 16.12 -10.94
C ARG A 72 16.48 17.50 -11.58
N LEU A 73 17.60 18.21 -11.39
CA LEU A 73 17.89 19.50 -12.01
C LEU A 73 17.85 19.52 -13.55
N PRO A 74 18.13 18.45 -14.31
CA PRO A 74 18.12 18.53 -15.77
C PRO A 74 16.79 19.04 -16.35
N ARG A 75 15.66 18.58 -15.82
CA ARG A 75 14.33 19.00 -16.29
C ARG A 75 14.06 20.50 -16.06
N PRO A 76 14.21 21.04 -14.82
CA PRO A 76 14.13 22.48 -14.58
C PRO A 76 15.13 23.29 -15.40
N MET A 77 16.37 22.84 -15.52
CA MET A 77 17.41 23.54 -16.29
C MET A 77 17.07 23.67 -17.76
N LEU A 78 16.47 22.63 -18.37
CA LEU A 78 15.98 22.71 -19.74
C LEU A 78 14.85 23.73 -19.89
N ALA A 79 13.89 23.74 -18.95
CA ALA A 79 12.77 24.69 -18.99
C ALA A 79 13.23 26.15 -18.81
N PHE A 80 14.07 26.42 -17.82
CA PHE A 80 14.61 27.76 -17.63
C PHE A 80 15.61 28.15 -18.73
N GLY A 81 16.36 27.18 -19.26
CA GLY A 81 17.27 27.38 -20.38
C GLY A 81 16.54 27.80 -21.66
N THR A 82 15.41 27.16 -21.99
CA THR A 82 14.63 27.55 -23.18
C THR A 82 14.01 28.95 -23.02
N ILE A 83 13.45 29.26 -21.85
CA ILE A 83 12.97 30.62 -21.54
C ILE A 83 14.12 31.63 -21.67
N GLY A 84 15.30 31.31 -21.13
CA GLY A 84 16.49 32.14 -21.22
C GLY A 84 16.96 32.36 -22.67
N LEU A 85 16.90 31.34 -23.52
CA LEU A 85 17.21 31.46 -24.95
C LEU A 85 16.25 32.45 -25.65
N PHE A 86 14.95 32.39 -25.35
CA PHE A 86 13.99 33.36 -25.90
C PHE A 86 14.25 34.79 -25.43
N VAL A 87 14.57 34.95 -24.14
CA VAL A 87 14.93 36.28 -23.60
C VAL A 87 16.21 36.80 -24.26
N MET A 88 17.23 35.95 -24.44
CA MET A 88 18.49 36.35 -25.07
C MET A 88 18.31 36.70 -26.54
N ALA A 89 17.47 35.96 -27.26
CA ALA A 89 17.11 36.28 -28.64
C ALA A 89 16.44 37.67 -28.78
N MET A 90 15.65 38.10 -27.77
CA MET A 90 15.04 39.43 -27.75
C MET A 90 16.00 40.52 -27.26
N ARG A 91 16.91 40.19 -26.33
CA ARG A 91 17.81 41.17 -25.71
C ARG A 91 19.03 41.50 -26.58
N ASP A 92 19.61 40.51 -27.24
CA ASP A 92 20.74 40.70 -28.17
C ASP A 92 20.61 39.71 -29.35
N PRO A 93 19.86 40.10 -30.40
CA PRO A 93 19.58 39.22 -31.53
C PRO A 93 20.81 38.91 -32.38
N VAL A 94 21.78 39.85 -32.47
CA VAL A 94 22.99 39.66 -33.27
C VAL A 94 23.91 38.65 -32.59
N TRP A 95 24.10 38.77 -31.28
CA TRP A 95 24.84 37.79 -30.51
C TRP A 95 24.19 36.40 -30.62
N PHE A 96 22.87 36.31 -30.48
CA PHE A 96 22.15 35.04 -30.60
C PHE A 96 22.30 34.40 -31.98
N ALA A 97 22.12 35.16 -33.06
CA ALA A 97 22.24 34.67 -34.43
C ALA A 97 23.62 34.07 -34.73
N SER A 98 24.69 34.75 -34.27
CA SER A 98 26.07 34.26 -34.47
C SER A 98 26.36 32.91 -33.78
N ARG A 99 25.60 32.54 -32.74
CA ARG A 99 25.74 31.26 -32.04
C ARG A 99 24.90 30.18 -32.68
N MET A 100 23.74 30.55 -33.23
CA MET A 100 22.90 29.63 -34.00
C MET A 100 23.59 29.15 -35.29
N GLU A 101 24.45 29.97 -35.91
CA GLU A 101 25.29 29.54 -37.03
C GLU A 101 26.24 28.40 -36.64
N GLY A 102 26.88 28.51 -35.46
CA GLY A 102 27.72 27.44 -34.93
C GLY A 102 26.95 26.15 -34.66
N VAL A 103 25.70 26.25 -34.18
CA VAL A 103 24.81 25.09 -33.98
C VAL A 103 24.40 24.45 -35.31
N ALA A 104 24.16 25.25 -36.35
CA ALA A 104 23.82 24.78 -37.69
C ALA A 104 24.97 23.99 -38.35
N LEU A 105 26.21 24.30 -37.99
CA LEU A 105 27.40 23.59 -38.48
C LEU A 105 27.66 22.25 -37.77
N VAL A 106 26.93 21.95 -36.69
CA VAL A 106 27.11 20.68 -35.96
C VAL A 106 26.66 19.51 -36.84
N PRO A 107 27.55 18.54 -37.15
CA PRO A 107 27.19 17.39 -37.96
C PRO A 107 26.05 16.56 -37.37
N GLU A 108 25.16 16.06 -38.23
CA GLU A 108 24.04 15.18 -37.84
C GLU A 108 24.46 14.00 -36.94
N PRO A 109 25.58 13.28 -37.19
CA PRO A 109 26.01 12.19 -36.33
C PRO A 109 26.28 12.58 -34.87
N LEU A 110 26.69 13.82 -34.61
CA LEU A 110 26.93 14.28 -33.24
C LEU A 110 25.61 14.48 -32.47
N TRP A 111 24.54 14.87 -33.16
CA TRP A 111 23.21 14.93 -32.57
C TRP A 111 22.71 13.54 -32.16
N TRP A 112 22.91 12.55 -33.03
CA TRP A 112 22.62 11.15 -32.73
C TRP A 112 23.44 10.63 -31.54
N LEU A 113 24.74 10.94 -31.51
CA LEU A 113 25.62 10.54 -30.41
C LEU A 113 25.19 11.16 -29.07
N MET A 114 24.89 12.47 -29.05
CA MET A 114 24.38 13.14 -27.86
C MET A 114 23.07 12.51 -27.39
N GLY A 115 22.12 12.29 -28.30
CA GLY A 115 20.86 11.61 -28.00
C GLY A 115 21.06 10.21 -27.42
N ALA A 116 21.98 9.42 -27.99
CA ALA A 116 22.32 8.08 -27.53
C ALA A 116 22.93 8.10 -26.11
N ILE A 117 23.90 8.98 -25.85
CA ILE A 117 24.56 9.10 -24.53
C ILE A 117 23.55 9.49 -23.45
N VAL A 118 22.74 10.53 -23.71
CA VAL A 118 21.71 11.00 -22.77
C VAL A 118 20.65 9.91 -22.54
N SER A 119 20.18 9.26 -23.61
CA SER A 119 19.20 8.16 -23.51
C SER A 119 19.76 6.97 -22.74
N PHE A 120 21.04 6.64 -22.91
CA PHE A 120 21.69 5.57 -22.16
C PHE A 120 21.80 5.91 -20.67
N TYR A 121 22.29 7.12 -20.34
CA TYR A 121 22.46 7.57 -18.95
C TYR A 121 21.14 7.59 -18.18
N PHE A 122 20.10 8.22 -18.75
CA PHE A 122 18.80 8.32 -18.09
C PHE A 122 17.94 7.06 -18.25
N GLY A 123 18.07 6.33 -19.37
CA GLY A 123 17.35 5.09 -19.63
C GLY A 123 17.73 3.97 -18.66
N ALA A 124 19.03 3.77 -18.42
CA ALA A 124 19.51 2.79 -17.44
C ALA A 124 19.04 3.12 -16.01
N ARG A 125 19.00 4.41 -15.66
CA ARG A 125 18.53 4.86 -14.34
C ARG A 125 17.02 4.68 -14.15
N HIS A 126 16.21 4.83 -15.21
CA HIS A 126 14.77 4.56 -15.14
C HIS A 126 14.47 3.06 -14.98
N GLN A 127 15.27 2.18 -15.58
CA GLN A 127 15.12 0.72 -15.42
C GLN A 127 15.32 0.27 -13.96
N ALA A 128 16.27 0.87 -13.23
CA ALA A 128 16.47 0.57 -11.81
C ALA A 128 15.26 0.95 -10.92
N HIS A 129 14.53 2.00 -11.29
CA HIS A 129 13.32 2.42 -10.57
C HIS A 129 12.12 1.49 -10.82
N THR A 130 12.01 0.92 -12.03
CA THR A 130 10.98 -0.05 -12.38
C THR A 130 11.13 -1.35 -11.57
N GLN A 131 12.36 -1.80 -11.31
CA GLN A 131 12.60 -2.97 -10.47
C GLN A 131 12.18 -2.74 -9.01
N ALA A 132 12.40 -1.55 -8.47
CA ALA A 132 11.92 -1.17 -7.14
C ALA A 132 10.39 -1.15 -7.06
N PHE A 133 9.71 -0.72 -8.12
CA PHE A 133 8.24 -0.76 -8.23
C PHE A 133 7.71 -2.20 -8.27
N GLN A 134 8.33 -3.07 -9.08
CA GLN A 134 7.97 -4.49 -9.11
C GLN A 134 8.17 -5.17 -7.75
N LYS A 135 9.26 -4.84 -7.05
CA LYS A 135 9.51 -5.33 -5.68
C LYS A 135 8.45 -4.85 -4.69
N SER A 136 8.02 -3.58 -4.78
CA SER A 136 6.96 -3.03 -3.93
C SER A 136 5.59 -3.66 -4.20
N ILE A 137 5.30 -4.04 -5.45
CA ILE A 137 4.09 -4.80 -5.81
C ILE A 137 4.17 -6.21 -5.22
N ALA A 138 5.30 -6.89 -5.36
CA ALA A 138 5.49 -8.22 -4.79
C ALA A 138 5.34 -8.23 -3.26
N GLU A 139 5.91 -7.24 -2.57
CA GLU A 139 5.75 -7.06 -1.11
C GLU A 139 4.30 -6.71 -0.72
N SER A 140 3.60 -5.94 -1.54
CA SER A 140 2.18 -5.61 -1.31
C SER A 140 1.27 -6.82 -1.50
N LEU A 141 1.54 -7.64 -2.52
CA LEU A 141 0.82 -8.90 -2.76
C LEU A 141 1.10 -9.92 -1.65
N ALA A 142 2.31 -9.97 -1.11
CA ALA A 142 2.67 -10.85 0.01
C ALA A 142 2.02 -10.45 1.35
N ARG A 143 1.58 -9.19 1.50
CA ARG A 143 0.89 -8.68 2.69
C ARG A 143 -0.63 -8.75 2.61
N LEU A 144 -1.20 -9.12 1.46
CA LEU A 144 -2.62 -9.43 1.40
C LEU A 144 -2.86 -10.64 2.31
N PRO A 145 -3.69 -10.52 3.36
CA PRO A 145 -4.07 -11.70 4.13
C PRO A 145 -4.70 -12.66 3.13
N ALA A 146 -4.26 -13.92 3.13
CA ALA A 146 -4.92 -14.95 2.36
C ALA A 146 -6.39 -14.92 2.79
N ILE A 147 -7.25 -14.33 1.98
CA ILE A 147 -8.69 -14.45 2.12
C ILE A 147 -8.92 -15.91 1.80
N ALA A 148 -8.83 -16.76 2.83
CA ALA A 148 -9.30 -18.11 2.75
C ALA A 148 -10.71 -17.99 2.17
N PRO A 149 -11.05 -18.69 1.08
CA PRO A 149 -12.40 -18.68 0.59
C PRO A 149 -13.25 -19.17 1.76
N GLN A 150 -13.95 -18.25 2.41
CA GLN A 150 -15.05 -18.61 3.29
C GLN A 150 -15.97 -19.40 2.37
N ARG A 151 -15.95 -20.73 2.52
CA ARG A 151 -16.99 -21.59 1.98
C ARG A 151 -18.27 -21.12 2.67
N SER A 152 -18.91 -20.13 2.07
CA SER A 152 -20.29 -19.80 2.29
C SER A 152 -21.07 -21.02 1.83
N GLY A 153 -21.24 -22.00 2.71
CA GLY A 153 -22.40 -22.88 2.62
C GLY A 153 -23.66 -22.00 2.57
N PRO A 154 -24.77 -22.48 1.99
CA PRO A 154 -25.98 -21.68 1.88
C PRO A 154 -26.35 -21.17 3.28
N ARG A 155 -26.14 -19.88 3.52
CA ARG A 155 -26.64 -19.24 4.72
C ARG A 155 -28.11 -19.00 4.42
N ASP A 156 -28.94 -19.85 5.01
CA ASP A 156 -30.37 -19.62 5.09
C ASP A 156 -30.56 -18.40 5.99
N TYR A 157 -30.46 -17.22 5.38
CA TYR A 157 -30.89 -15.99 6.00
C TYR A 157 -32.42 -16.05 5.96
N ASP A 158 -33.04 -16.39 7.10
CA ASP A 158 -34.45 -16.12 7.33
C ASP A 158 -34.62 -14.59 7.38
N THR A 159 -34.61 -13.98 6.20
CA THR A 159 -35.05 -12.61 6.04
C THR A 159 -36.54 -12.65 6.22
N GLY A 160 -37.00 -12.26 7.40
CA GLY A 160 -38.41 -11.93 7.64
C GLY A 160 -38.96 -10.98 6.56
N PRO A 161 -40.28 -10.76 6.52
CA PRO A 161 -40.97 -10.18 5.36
C PRO A 161 -40.25 -8.95 4.80
N ASN A 162 -39.65 -9.10 3.61
CA ASN A 162 -38.91 -8.03 2.95
C ASN A 162 -39.72 -7.51 1.75
N PRO A 163 -40.53 -6.45 1.96
CA PRO A 163 -41.44 -5.94 0.93
C PRO A 163 -40.72 -5.43 -0.32
N ALA A 164 -39.45 -5.03 -0.21
CA ALA A 164 -38.66 -4.61 -1.37
C ALA A 164 -38.25 -5.79 -2.26
N LEU A 165 -38.09 -6.98 -1.68
CA LEU A 165 -37.68 -8.19 -2.39
C LEU A 165 -38.89 -8.86 -3.07
N ASP A 166 -40.06 -8.77 -2.43
CA ASP A 166 -41.34 -9.21 -3.01
C ASP A 166 -41.73 -8.30 -4.20
N ALA A 167 -41.61 -6.97 -4.04
CA ALA A 167 -41.87 -6.03 -5.12
C ALA A 167 -40.98 -6.22 -6.35
N TRP A 168 -39.74 -6.70 -6.18
CA TRP A 168 -38.84 -6.99 -7.29
C TRP A 168 -39.18 -8.32 -7.99
N ARG A 169 -39.64 -9.32 -7.23
CA ARG A 169 -40.08 -10.61 -7.77
C ARG A 169 -41.40 -10.49 -8.53
N ASP A 170 -42.29 -9.62 -8.09
CA ASP A 170 -43.55 -9.33 -8.80
C ASP A 170 -43.34 -8.49 -10.08
N ALA A 171 -42.16 -7.88 -10.23
CA ALA A 171 -41.79 -7.08 -11.40
C ALA A 171 -40.99 -7.85 -12.47
N ALA A 172 -40.70 -9.14 -12.24
CA ALA A 172 -39.96 -10.02 -13.16
C ALA A 172 -40.89 -11.08 -13.78
#